data_AF-A0A1D2W624-F1
#
_entry.id   AF-A0A1D2W624-F1
#
_cell.length_a   1.000
_cell.length_b   1.000
_cell.length_c   1.000
_cell.angle_alpha   90.00
_cell.angle_beta   90.00
_cell.angle_gamma   90.00
#
_symmetry.space_group_name_H-M   'P 1'
#
loop_
_entity.id
_entity.type
_entity.pdbx_description
1 polymer ?
#
loop_
_entity_poly.entity_id
_entity_poly.type
_entity_poly.pdbx_seq_one_letter_code
_entity_poly.pdbx_strand_id
1 'polypeptide(L)'
;MVLVLDPVIIVNLIFCIIIVALGIVGYEKVKSTVPLYIAAAFGLFGISHFATILGYASSLTVLVIIRSLAYIVIIYALYKMAFSR
;
A
#
# COMPACT_ATOMS: atom_id res chain seq x y z
N MET A 1 14.36 -19.69 6.00
CA MET A 1 13.89 -18.29 6.09
C MET A 1 14.11 -17.80 7.51
N VAL A 2 14.60 -16.58 7.70
CA VAL A 2 14.67 -15.94 9.02
C VAL A 2 13.60 -14.86 9.04
N LEU A 3 12.69 -14.91 10.02
CA LEU A 3 11.66 -13.88 10.17
C LEU A 3 12.30 -12.58 10.63
N VAL A 4 11.99 -11.48 9.95
CA VAL A 4 12.42 -10.13 10.31
C VAL A 4 11.27 -9.44 11.05
N LEU A 5 11.31 -9.50 12.39
CA LEU A 5 10.28 -8.92 13.26
C LEU A 5 10.67 -7.50 13.70
N ASP A 6 10.79 -6.60 12.72
CA ASP A 6 10.98 -5.17 12.98
C ASP A 6 9.64 -4.52 13.36
N PRO A 7 9.52 -3.87 14.53
CA PRO A 7 8.30 -3.18 14.94
C PRO A 7 7.78 -2.17 13.91
N VAL A 8 8.67 -1.48 13.19
CA VAL A 8 8.31 -0.51 12.14
C VAL A 8 7.59 -1.20 10.99
N ILE A 9 8.12 -2.34 10.52
CA ILE A 9 7.52 -3.09 9.41
C ILE A 9 6.17 -3.67 9.83
N ILE A 10 6.05 -4.15 11.06
CA ILE A 10 4.81 -4.71 11.61
C ILE A 10 3.72 -3.62 11.69
N VAL A 11 4.04 -2.46 12.26
CA VAL A 11 3.09 -1.33 12.37
C VAL A 11 2.66 -0.85 10.98
N ASN A 12 3.61 -0.73 10.04
CA ASN A 12 3.29 -0.36 8.67
C ASN A 12 2.36 -1.38 7.98
N LEU A 13 2.56 -2.67 8.21
CA LEU A 13 1.68 -3.71 7.66
C LEU A 13 0.26 -3.60 8.23
N ILE A 14 0.13 -3.37 9.54
CA ILE A 14 -1.18 -3.16 10.19
C ILE A 14 -1.91 -1.96 9.57
N PHE A 15 -1.22 -0.83 9.40
CA PHE A 15 -1.83 0.34 8.76
C PHE A 15 -2.18 0.10 7.30
N CYS A 16 -1.36 -0.63 6.54
CA CYS A 16 -1.71 -1.02 5.18
C CYS A 16 -3.04 -1.80 5.14
N ILE A 17 -3.22 -2.77 6.04
CA ILE A 17 -4.46 -3.57 6.14
C ILE A 17 -5.67 -2.68 6.48
N ILE A 18 -5.53 -1.80 7.47
CA ILE A 18 -6.61 -0.89 7.88
C ILE A 18 -7.00 0.03 6.71
N ILE A 19 -6.02 0.60 6.00
CA ILE A 19 -6.26 1.52 4.89
C ILE A 19 -6.90 0.79 3.70
N VAL A 20 -6.48 -0.44 3.40
CA VAL A 20 -7.14 -1.28 2.37
C VAL A 20 -8.61 -1.50 2.72
N ALA A 21 -8.90 -1.91 3.96
CA ALA A 21 -10.27 -2.13 4.41
C ALA A 21 -11.11 -0.85 4.32
N LEU A 22 -10.57 0.29 4.80
CA LEU A 22 -11.24 1.59 4.74
C LEU A 22 -11.42 2.08 3.30
N GLY A 23 -10.47 1.84 2.40
CA GLY A 23 -10.57 2.25 1.00
C GLY A 23 -11.64 1.46 0.23
N ILE A 24 -11.80 0.17 0.54
CA ILE A 24 -12.91 -0.65 0.02
C ILE A 24 -14.25 -0.12 0.55
N VAL A 25 -14.38 0.10 1.86
CA VAL A 25 -15.62 0.65 2.45
C VAL A 25 -15.92 2.07 1.95
N GLY A 26 -14.88 2.89 1.74
CA GLY A 26 -14.99 4.25 1.23
C GLY A 26 -15.51 4.32 -0.21
N TYR A 27 -15.16 3.34 -1.04
CA TYR A 27 -15.68 3.22 -2.40
C TYR A 27 -17.19 3.07 -2.42
N GLU A 28 -17.73 2.16 -1.60
CA GLU A 28 -19.17 1.89 -1.49
C GLU A 28 -19.94 3.14 -1.02
N LYS A 29 -19.35 3.94 -0.12
CA LYS A 29 -20.02 5.10 0.47
C LYS A 29 -19.96 6.36 -0.40
N VAL A 30 -18.82 6.64 -1.03
CA VAL A 30 -18.57 7.93 -1.71
C VAL A 30 -18.78 7.82 -3.22
N LYS A 31 -18.93 6.60 -3.77
CA LYS A 31 -19.00 6.32 -5.22
C LYS A 31 -17.86 6.92 -6.05
N SER A 32 -16.80 7.35 -5.39
CA SER A 32 -15.57 7.82 -6.02
C SER A 32 -14.61 6.67 -6.15
N THR A 33 -13.90 6.57 -7.27
CA THR A 33 -12.83 5.58 -7.46
C THR A 33 -11.56 5.89 -6.66
N VAL A 34 -11.44 7.10 -6.08
CA VAL A 34 -10.21 7.53 -5.39
C VAL A 34 -9.86 6.64 -4.17
N PRO A 35 -10.80 6.29 -3.27
CA PRO A 35 -10.55 5.31 -2.21
C PRO A 35 -10.00 3.96 -2.68
N LEU A 36 -10.40 3.47 -3.88
CA LEU A 36 -9.87 2.23 -4.43
C LEU A 36 -8.42 2.35 -4.88
N TYR A 37 -8.02 3.48 -5.48
CA TYR A 37 -6.61 3.71 -5.82
C TYR A 37 -5.73 3.77 -4.57
N ILE A 38 -6.22 4.43 -3.51
CA ILE A 38 -5.53 4.46 -2.22
C ILE A 38 -5.41 3.04 -1.64
N ALA A 39 -6.50 2.26 -1.62
CA ALA A 39 -6.47 0.87 -1.19
C ALA A 39 -5.46 0.03 -2.00
N ALA A 40 -5.45 0.15 -3.33
CA ALA A 40 -4.54 -0.58 -4.20
C ALA A 40 -3.07 -0.25 -3.88
N ALA A 41 -2.74 1.02 -3.70
CA ALA A 41 -1.39 1.44 -3.33
C ALA A 41 -0.96 0.88 -1.97
N PHE A 42 -1.81 0.98 -0.94
CA PHE A 42 -1.49 0.42 0.37
C PHE A 42 -1.47 -1.11 0.37
N GLY A 43 -2.19 -1.76 -0.54
CA GLY A 43 -2.06 -3.20 -0.81
C GLY A 43 -0.65 -3.55 -1.31
N LEU A 44 -0.10 -2.79 -2.28
CA LEU A 44 1.27 -2.97 -2.76
C LEU A 44 2.32 -2.73 -1.66
N PHE A 45 2.14 -1.69 -0.84
CA PHE A 45 2.99 -1.47 0.34
C PHE A 45 2.92 -2.65 1.32
N GLY A 46 1.72 -3.14 1.62
CA GLY A 46 1.48 -4.29 2.48
C GLY A 46 2.18 -5.55 1.98
N ILE A 47 2.11 -5.85 0.68
CA ILE A 47 2.84 -6.96 0.05
C ILE A 47 4.35 -6.79 0.26
N SER A 48 4.89 -5.59 0.08
CA SER A 48 6.32 -5.33 0.30
C SER A 48 6.75 -5.54 1.75
N HIS A 49 5.92 -5.13 2.72
CA HIS A 49 6.20 -5.31 4.15
C HIS A 49 6.10 -6.77 4.56
N PHE A 50 5.08 -7.48 4.08
CA PHE A 50 4.92 -8.91 4.34
C PHE A 50 6.09 -9.73 3.77
N ALA A 51 6.52 -9.44 2.54
CA ALA A 51 7.70 -10.06 1.95
C ALA A 51 8.98 -9.78 2.76
N THR A 52 9.11 -8.58 3.33
CA THR A 52 10.24 -8.22 4.19
C THR A 52 10.22 -9.02 5.50
N ILE A 53 9.05 -9.18 6.14
CA ILE A 53 8.88 -9.99 7.36
C ILE A 53 9.27 -11.45 7.11
N LEU A 54 8.89 -12.00 5.95
CA LEU A 54 9.25 -13.38 5.55
C LEU A 54 10.75 -13.57 5.28
N GLY A 55 11.56 -12.51 5.35
CA GLY A 55 13.01 -12.58 5.15
C GLY A 55 13.43 -12.55 3.67
N TYR A 56 12.55 -12.14 2.75
CA TYR A 56 12.88 -11.96 1.32
C TYR A 56 13.68 -10.66 1.06
N ALA A 57 14.63 -10.33 1.95
CA ALA A 57 15.47 -9.15 1.84
C ALA A 57 16.47 -9.20 0.67
N SER A 58 16.68 -10.37 0.06
CA SER A 58 17.63 -10.58 -1.04
C SER A 58 17.21 -9.90 -2.37
N SER A 59 16.02 -9.32 -2.46
CA SER A 59 15.60 -8.52 -3.61
C SER A 59 15.16 -7.11 -3.22
N LEU A 60 16.09 -6.37 -2.59
CA LEU A 60 15.90 -4.95 -2.28
C LEU A 60 15.37 -4.17 -3.51
N THR A 61 15.87 -4.49 -4.71
CA THR A 61 15.39 -3.94 -5.98
C THR A 61 13.91 -4.19 -6.24
N VAL A 62 13.41 -5.42 -6.06
CA VAL A 62 11.98 -5.73 -6.27
C VAL A 62 11.11 -5.02 -5.23
N LEU A 63 11.53 -4.97 -3.97
CA LEU A 63 10.80 -4.25 -2.93
C LEU A 63 10.73 -2.74 -3.24
N VAL A 64 11.81 -2.15 -3.74
CA VAL A 64 11.83 -0.75 -4.19
C VAL A 64 10.89 -0.54 -5.36
N ILE A 65 10.92 -1.40 -6.38
CA ILE A 65 10.01 -1.30 -7.54
C ILE A 65 8.54 -1.34 -7.09
N ILE A 66 8.15 -2.29 -6.24
CA ILE A 66 6.77 -2.39 -5.73
C ILE A 66 6.36 -1.13 -4.99
N ARG A 67 7.23 -0.59 -4.13
CA ARG A 67 6.97 0.65 -3.37
C ARG A 67 6.87 1.85 -4.29
N SER A 68 7.74 1.97 -5.29
CA SER A 68 7.68 3.04 -6.30
C SER A 68 6.37 3.01 -7.08
N LEU A 69 5.91 1.83 -7.50
CA LEU A 69 4.60 1.69 -8.13
C LEU A 69 3.46 2.12 -7.20
N ALA A 70 3.52 1.72 -5.92
CA ALA A 70 2.55 2.14 -4.92
C ALA A 70 2.51 3.68 -4.76
N TYR A 71 3.66 4.35 -4.72
CA TYR A 71 3.74 5.81 -4.67
C TYR A 71 3.14 6.47 -5.92
N ILE A 72 3.41 5.94 -7.12
CA ILE A 72 2.81 6.44 -8.37
C ILE A 72 1.28 6.35 -8.33
N VAL A 73 0.74 5.24 -7.81
CA VAL A 73 -0.72 5.08 -7.66
C VAL A 73 -1.29 6.10 -6.66
N ILE A 74 -0.62 6.38 -5.53
CA ILE A 74 -1.03 7.43 -4.59
C ILE A 74 -1.02 8.81 -5.28
N ILE A 75 0.05 9.15 -6.00
CA ILE A 75 0.17 10.42 -6.71
C ILE A 75 -0.98 10.58 -7.71
N TYR A 76 -1.28 9.52 -8.47
CA TYR A 76 -2.41 9.52 -9.40
C TYR A 76 -3.76 9.68 -8.68
N ALA A 77 -3.96 8.98 -7.56
CA ALA A 77 -5.19 9.08 -6.77
C ALA A 77 -5.43 10.50 -6.27
N LEU A 78 -4.38 11.16 -5.76
CA LEU A 78 -4.43 12.54 -5.29
C LEU A 78 -4.61 13.52 -6.44
N TYR A 79 -3.92 13.32 -7.57
CA TYR A 79 -4.10 14.14 -8.77
C TYR A 79 -5.54 14.09 -9.26
N LYS A 80 -6.11 12.88 -9.37
CA LYS A 80 -7.51 12.69 -9.75
C LYS A 80 -8.45 13.39 -8.78
N MET A 81 -8.20 13.29 -7.47
CA MET A 81 -9.01 13.97 -6.45
C MET A 81 -8.95 15.50 -6.56
N ALA A 82 -7.76 16.05 -6.81
CA ALA A 82 -7.54 17.50 -6.82
C ALA A 82 -7.94 18.18 -8.13
N PHE A 83 -7.77 17.49 -9.27
CA PHE A 83 -7.89 18.09 -10.60
C PHE A 83 -8.99 17.51 -11.48
N SER A 84 -9.57 16.34 -11.17
CA SER A 84 -10.81 15.89 -11.83
C SER A 84 -12.03 16.41 -11.06
N ARG A 85 -12.44 17.64 -11.40
CA ARG A 85 -13.80 18.14 -11.13
C ARG A 85 -14.74 17.76 -12.27
#